data_AF-A0A4Q0SJI8-F1
#
_entry.id   AF-A0A4Q0SJI8-F1
#
_cell.length_a   1.000
_cell.length_b   1.000
_cell.length_c   1.000
_cell.angle_alpha   90.00
_cell.angle_beta   90.00
_cell.angle_gamma   90.00
#
_symmetry.space_group_name_H-M   'P 1'
#
loop_
_entity.id
_entity.type
_entity.pdbx_description
1 polymer ?
#
loop_
_entity_poly.entity_id
_entity_poly.type
_entity_poly.pdbx_seq_one_letter_code
_entity_poly.pdbx_strand_id
1 'polypeptide(L)'
;MDPVTASGRTETKSGRPLISQAIAIANAILAASSPYKLREGWTPADKDRPATNELAVYLIAPTSPPFVIQVPFKSCRCVFVQEPAFRKSLSAYSGKPKQMLRIEPSHMLAFMLLHEVGHVENGNPGAYDDRAADLNLTETEQKARERAADAFAARALVAASKDTKSTPGFLDAMNVQLAVTNASWNLAAVRLLDHFGGSSLCAKDLFADRGLSHPNYELRVLTVNDIIANTPTSHELVSQFENCRAPASR
;
A
#
# COMPACT_ATOMS: atom_id res chain seq x y z
N MET A 1 18.23 -11.09 18.05
CA MET A 1 17.54 -12.25 17.46
C MET A 1 16.95 -11.79 16.13
N ASP A 2 17.06 -12.58 15.06
CA ASP A 2 16.50 -12.22 13.75
C ASP A 2 14.98 -12.00 13.86
N PRO A 3 14.44 -10.83 13.47
CA PRO A 3 13.00 -10.55 13.51
C PRO A 3 12.14 -11.59 12.80
N VAL A 4 12.66 -12.18 11.72
CA VAL A 4 11.95 -13.20 10.94
C VAL A 4 11.75 -14.46 11.78
N THR A 5 12.83 -14.99 12.36
CA THR A 5 12.77 -16.17 13.23
C THR A 5 12.02 -15.89 14.54
N ALA A 6 12.20 -14.71 15.14
CA ALA A 6 11.48 -14.30 16.36
C ALA A 6 9.96 -14.24 16.15
N SER A 7 9.52 -14.00 14.91
CA SER A 7 8.10 -13.99 14.54
C SER A 7 7.60 -15.35 14.05
N GLY A 8 8.39 -16.42 14.19
CA GLY A 8 8.04 -17.77 13.72
C GLY A 8 7.90 -17.88 12.19
N ARG A 9 8.54 -16.97 11.44
CA ARG A 9 8.49 -16.91 9.97
C ARG A 9 9.79 -17.49 9.38
N THR A 10 9.75 -17.79 8.08
CA THR A 10 10.91 -18.22 7.30
C THR A 10 11.20 -17.20 6.21
N GLU A 11 12.46 -16.76 6.07
CA GLU A 11 12.87 -15.86 4.99
C GLU A 11 12.91 -16.61 3.64
N THR A 12 12.58 -15.95 2.54
CA THR A 12 12.77 -16.48 1.19
C THR A 12 13.68 -15.59 0.34
N LYS A 13 14.41 -16.21 -0.58
CA LYS A 13 15.22 -15.50 -1.60
C LYS A 13 14.40 -15.17 -2.86
N SER A 14 13.27 -15.84 -3.05
CA SER A 14 12.39 -15.59 -4.20
C SER A 14 11.80 -14.20 -4.12
N GLY A 15 11.90 -13.44 -5.22
CA GLY A 15 11.36 -12.07 -5.28
C GLY A 15 12.33 -10.97 -4.87
N ARG A 16 13.56 -11.28 -4.44
CA ARG A 16 14.57 -10.27 -4.05
C ARG A 16 14.73 -9.13 -5.08
N PRO A 17 14.90 -9.39 -6.40
CA PRO A 17 15.04 -8.31 -7.38
C PRO A 17 13.87 -7.31 -7.38
N LEU A 18 12.63 -7.79 -7.22
CA LEU A 18 11.45 -6.93 -7.16
C LEU A 18 11.48 -6.04 -5.90
N ILE A 19 11.79 -6.62 -4.74
CA ILE A 19 11.85 -5.89 -3.48
C ILE A 19 13.00 -4.87 -3.50
N SER A 20 14.19 -5.26 -3.96
CA SER A 20 15.34 -4.37 -4.13
C SER A 20 14.99 -3.16 -4.99
N GLN A 21 14.31 -3.39 -6.11
CA GLN A 21 13.86 -2.32 -7.00
C GLN A 21 12.84 -1.42 -6.31
N ALA A 22 11.84 -1.99 -5.63
CA ALA A 22 10.82 -1.21 -4.92
C ALA A 22 11.41 -0.38 -3.76
N ILE A 23 12.39 -0.92 -3.03
CA ILE A 23 13.15 -0.20 -1.99
C ILE A 23 13.90 0.97 -2.61
N ALA A 24 14.59 0.77 -3.73
CA ALA A 24 15.33 1.82 -4.40
C ALA A 24 14.41 2.98 -4.83
N ILE A 25 13.27 2.66 -5.47
CA ILE A 25 12.23 3.62 -5.87
C ILE A 25 11.70 4.38 -4.64
N ALA A 26 11.29 3.67 -3.60
CA ALA A 26 10.75 4.29 -2.39
C ALA A 26 11.78 5.20 -1.70
N ASN A 27 13.05 4.79 -1.61
CA ASN A 27 14.11 5.63 -1.06
C ASN A 27 14.38 6.89 -1.90
N ALA A 28 14.33 6.78 -3.23
CA ALA A 28 14.49 7.93 -4.12
C ALA A 28 13.37 8.96 -3.89
N ILE A 29 12.14 8.51 -3.63
CA ILE A 29 10.98 9.35 -3.29
C ILE A 29 11.12 9.95 -1.89
N LEU A 30 11.45 9.15 -0.88
CA LEU A 30 11.56 9.59 0.52
C LEU A 30 12.64 10.67 0.71
N ALA A 31 13.71 10.64 -0.09
CA ALA A 31 14.80 11.60 -0.01
C ALA A 31 14.35 13.07 -0.11
N ALA A 32 13.18 13.34 -0.72
CA ALA A 32 12.63 14.68 -0.86
C ALA A 32 11.89 15.20 0.39
N SER A 33 11.41 14.31 1.28
CA SER A 33 10.45 14.72 2.31
C SER A 33 10.53 13.99 3.65
N SER A 34 11.37 12.96 3.79
CA SER A 34 11.43 12.16 5.01
C SER A 34 12.88 11.79 5.36
N PRO A 35 13.25 11.78 6.65
CA PRO A 35 14.55 11.26 7.07
C PRO A 35 14.60 9.73 7.00
N TYR A 36 13.47 9.04 6.83
CA TYR A 36 13.41 7.59 6.84
C TYR A 36 13.97 6.97 5.56
N LYS A 37 14.59 5.80 5.73
CA LYS A 37 15.11 4.97 4.63
C LYS A 37 14.73 3.52 4.83
N LEU A 38 14.51 2.85 3.71
CA LEU A 38 14.29 1.42 3.64
C LEU A 38 15.61 0.73 3.29
N ARG A 39 15.84 -0.44 3.86
CA ARG A 39 16.97 -1.30 3.50
C ARG A 39 16.55 -2.74 3.36
N GLU A 40 17.34 -3.52 2.65
CA GLU A 40 17.15 -4.96 2.57
C GLU A 40 17.42 -5.61 3.93
N GLY A 41 16.52 -6.45 4.41
CA GLY A 41 16.69 -7.17 5.67
C GLY A 41 17.75 -8.27 5.60
N TRP A 42 18.10 -8.71 4.39
CA TRP A 42 19.06 -9.78 4.15
C TRP A 42 20.49 -9.31 3.91
N THR A 43 20.75 -8.01 3.80
CA THR A 43 22.11 -7.50 3.67
C THR A 43 22.84 -7.56 5.03
N PRO A 44 24.12 -7.97 5.08
CA PRO A 44 24.88 -8.09 6.33
C PRO A 44 25.14 -6.76 7.05
N ALA A 45 25.15 -5.64 6.32
CA ALA A 45 25.39 -4.33 6.89
C ALA A 45 24.33 -4.01 7.96
N ASP A 46 24.79 -3.68 9.16
CA ASP A 46 24.00 -3.10 10.26
C ASP A 46 22.82 -3.95 10.77
N LYS A 47 22.94 -5.28 10.73
CA LYS A 47 22.00 -6.17 11.44
C LYS A 47 21.96 -5.91 12.95
N ASP A 48 23.07 -5.45 13.52
CA ASP A 48 23.21 -5.32 14.97
C ASP A 48 22.83 -3.93 15.52
N ARG A 49 22.83 -2.88 14.68
CA ARG A 49 22.40 -1.52 15.04
C ARG A 49 21.87 -0.74 13.83
N PRO A 50 20.63 -1.00 13.37
CA PRO A 50 20.02 -0.13 12.37
C PRO A 50 19.96 1.31 12.88
N ALA A 51 20.19 2.28 11.99
CA ALA A 51 19.98 3.69 12.33
C ALA A 51 18.52 3.92 12.77
N THR A 52 18.28 4.92 13.62
CA THR A 52 16.95 5.21 14.17
C THR A 52 15.93 5.63 13.10
N ASN A 53 16.39 5.93 11.89
CA ASN A 53 15.59 6.29 10.72
C ASN A 53 15.61 5.21 9.63
N GLU A 54 16.06 3.98 9.93
CA GLU A 54 16.06 2.89 8.95
C GLU A 54 15.04 1.80 9.29
N LEU A 55 14.35 1.33 8.24
CA LEU A 55 13.43 0.20 8.32
C LEU A 55 13.96 -0.93 7.43
N ALA A 56 14.14 -2.11 8.01
CA ALA A 56 14.51 -3.29 7.24
C ALA A 56 13.29 -3.89 6.55
N VAL A 57 13.42 -4.32 5.30
CA VAL A 57 12.36 -5.01 4.54
C VAL A 57 12.79 -6.45 4.31
N TYR A 58 12.01 -7.40 4.84
CA TYR A 58 12.27 -8.84 4.74
C TYR A 58 11.29 -9.51 3.78
N LEU A 59 11.79 -10.50 3.05
CA LEU A 59 10.99 -11.39 2.24
C LEU A 59 10.60 -12.62 3.03
N ILE A 60 9.31 -12.84 3.20
CA ILE A 60 8.78 -13.97 3.96
C ILE A 60 8.26 -15.03 3.00
N ALA A 61 8.62 -16.28 3.25
CA ALA A 61 8.07 -17.43 2.55
C ALA A 61 6.53 -17.47 2.69
N PRO A 62 5.79 -18.06 1.73
CA PRO A 62 4.34 -18.17 1.81
C PRO A 62 3.85 -18.79 3.13
N THR A 63 2.76 -18.26 3.68
CA THR A 63 2.14 -18.73 4.92
C THR A 63 0.65 -19.02 4.71
N SER A 64 0.05 -19.70 5.68
CA SER A 64 -1.40 -19.89 5.75
C SER A 64 -1.92 -19.29 7.07
N PRO A 65 -2.75 -18.21 7.04
CA PRO A 65 -3.18 -17.47 5.86
C PRO A 65 -2.05 -16.66 5.20
N PRO A 66 -2.16 -16.34 3.89
CA PRO A 66 -1.21 -15.47 3.21
C PRO A 66 -1.48 -13.99 3.56
N PHE A 67 -0.43 -13.17 3.52
CA PHE A 67 -0.47 -11.73 3.70
C PHE A 67 0.40 -11.04 2.66
N VAL A 68 0.07 -9.82 2.22
CA VAL A 68 0.89 -9.10 1.24
C VAL A 68 2.06 -8.39 1.92
N ILE A 69 1.72 -7.55 2.91
CA ILE A 69 2.65 -6.74 3.68
C ILE A 69 2.23 -6.79 5.16
N GLN A 70 3.20 -6.78 6.06
CA GLN A 70 2.96 -6.78 7.50
C GLN A 70 4.12 -6.07 8.19
N VAL A 71 3.84 -5.30 9.25
CA VAL A 71 4.87 -4.65 10.06
C VAL A 71 4.75 -5.16 11.51
N PRO A 72 5.65 -6.05 11.97
CA PRO A 72 5.58 -6.58 13.32
C PRO A 72 6.27 -5.63 14.32
N PHE A 73 5.58 -4.54 14.68
CA PHE A 73 6.08 -3.50 15.59
C PHE A 73 6.52 -4.01 16.97
N LYS A 74 6.02 -5.17 17.41
CA LYS A 74 6.39 -5.78 18.69
C LYS A 74 7.78 -6.43 18.68
N SER A 75 8.31 -6.81 17.51
CA SER A 75 9.57 -7.56 17.39
C SER A 75 10.66 -6.81 16.63
N CYS A 76 10.32 -5.78 15.85
CA CYS A 76 11.29 -4.98 15.10
C CYS A 76 10.69 -3.68 14.56
N ARG A 77 11.57 -2.83 14.02
CA ARG A 77 11.22 -1.78 13.04
C ARG A 77 11.50 -2.30 11.64
N CYS A 78 10.62 -3.16 11.16
CA CYS A 78 10.82 -3.84 9.89
C CYS A 78 9.50 -4.16 9.19
N VAL A 79 9.57 -4.28 7.88
CA VAL A 79 8.45 -4.61 7.00
C VAL A 79 8.65 -6.02 6.49
N PHE A 80 7.61 -6.85 6.56
CA PHE A 80 7.57 -8.19 6.00
C PHE A 80 6.72 -8.19 4.73
N VAL A 81 7.24 -8.77 3.65
CA VAL A 81 6.54 -8.87 2.36
C VAL A 81 6.49 -10.32 1.93
N GLN A 82 5.31 -10.81 1.51
CA GLN A 82 5.21 -12.07 0.76
C GLN A 82 4.98 -11.77 -0.72
N GLU A 83 6.04 -11.87 -1.50
CA GLU A 83 6.02 -11.56 -2.93
C GLU A 83 4.98 -12.38 -3.74
N PRO A 84 4.76 -13.68 -3.48
CA PRO A 84 3.71 -14.43 -4.18
C PRO A 84 2.30 -13.93 -3.87
N ALA A 85 2.04 -13.53 -2.61
CA ALA A 85 0.74 -12.97 -2.22
C ALA A 85 0.54 -11.58 -2.84
N PHE A 86 1.59 -10.76 -2.90
CA PHE A 86 1.59 -9.48 -3.59
C PHE A 86 1.23 -9.64 -5.07
N ARG A 87 1.92 -10.51 -5.82
CA ARG A 87 1.64 -10.73 -7.24
C ARG A 87 0.23 -11.25 -7.49
N LYS A 88 -0.26 -12.16 -6.62
CA LYS A 88 -1.62 -12.67 -6.71
C LYS A 88 -2.66 -11.57 -6.46
N SER A 89 -2.41 -10.68 -5.50
CA SER A 89 -3.28 -9.53 -5.25
C SER A 89 -3.28 -8.57 -6.43
N LEU A 90 -2.09 -8.21 -6.94
CA LEU A 90 -1.94 -7.30 -8.07
C LEU A 90 -2.61 -7.82 -9.35
N SER A 91 -2.50 -9.11 -9.65
CA SER A 91 -3.08 -9.70 -10.86
C SER A 91 -4.61 -9.67 -10.88
N ALA A 92 -5.26 -9.52 -9.73
CA ALA A 92 -6.72 -9.37 -9.65
C ALA A 92 -7.22 -8.08 -10.32
N TYR A 93 -6.38 -7.06 -10.47
CA TYR A 93 -6.75 -5.76 -11.04
C TYR A 93 -5.68 -5.20 -12.00
N SER A 94 -4.77 -6.02 -12.52
CA SER A 94 -3.73 -5.58 -13.47
C SER A 94 -3.69 -6.37 -14.79
N GLY A 95 -4.66 -7.26 -15.06
CA GLY A 95 -4.51 -8.21 -16.19
C GLY A 95 -5.76 -8.83 -16.82
N LYS A 96 -6.99 -8.41 -16.49
CA LYS A 96 -8.23 -8.92 -17.14
C LYS A 96 -9.34 -7.87 -17.07
N PRO A 97 -9.86 -7.26 -18.17
CA PRO A 97 -9.71 -7.54 -19.62
C PRO A 97 -8.58 -6.73 -20.31
N LYS A 98 -8.42 -6.86 -21.65
CA LYS A 98 -7.47 -6.09 -22.50
C LYS A 98 -7.51 -4.56 -22.33
N GLN A 99 -8.56 -4.05 -21.69
CA GLN A 99 -8.80 -2.63 -21.43
C GLN A 99 -8.14 -2.14 -20.14
N MET A 100 -7.62 -3.04 -19.29
CA MET A 100 -6.92 -2.66 -18.06
C MET A 100 -5.58 -1.99 -18.36
N LEU A 101 -5.32 -0.93 -17.60
CA LEU A 101 -4.06 -0.20 -17.66
C LEU A 101 -2.97 -1.04 -16.99
N ARG A 102 -1.77 -1.05 -17.57
CA ARG A 102 -0.63 -1.79 -17.04
C ARG A 102 -0.17 -1.18 -15.72
N ILE A 103 0.08 -2.03 -14.72
CA ILE A 103 0.63 -1.63 -13.42
C ILE A 103 1.96 -2.35 -13.24
N GLU A 104 3.05 -1.58 -13.13
CA GLU A 104 4.37 -2.14 -12.85
C GLU A 104 4.45 -2.59 -11.38
N PRO A 105 4.79 -3.87 -11.10
CA PRO A 105 4.78 -4.39 -9.74
C PRO A 105 5.73 -3.66 -8.78
N SER A 106 6.90 -3.22 -9.26
CA SER A 106 7.88 -2.51 -8.43
C SER A 106 7.36 -1.14 -7.97
N HIS A 107 6.65 -0.40 -8.84
CA HIS A 107 6.05 0.89 -8.48
C HIS A 107 4.91 0.73 -7.48
N MET A 108 4.03 -0.27 -7.67
CA MET A 108 2.94 -0.52 -6.72
C MET A 108 3.47 -0.99 -5.37
N LEU A 109 4.49 -1.84 -5.35
CA LEU A 109 5.13 -2.24 -4.11
C LEU A 109 5.86 -1.06 -3.43
N ALA A 110 6.50 -0.18 -4.19
CA ALA A 110 7.12 1.03 -3.65
C ALA A 110 6.07 1.93 -2.97
N PHE A 111 4.90 2.10 -3.58
CA PHE A 111 3.77 2.79 -2.95
C PHE A 111 3.36 2.14 -1.62
N MET A 112 3.21 0.81 -1.58
CA MET A 112 2.89 0.11 -0.33
C MET A 112 3.97 0.31 0.73
N LEU A 113 5.25 0.31 0.35
CA LEU A 113 6.36 0.58 1.27
C LEU A 113 6.35 2.03 1.80
N LEU A 114 6.02 3.02 0.97
CA LEU A 114 5.85 4.42 1.43
C LEU A 114 4.76 4.53 2.49
N HIS A 115 3.66 3.79 2.34
CA HIS A 115 2.61 3.73 3.35
C HIS A 115 3.13 3.15 4.67
N GLU A 116 3.89 2.03 4.64
CA GLU A 116 4.45 1.47 5.87
C GLU A 116 5.45 2.41 6.57
N VAL A 117 6.21 3.19 5.80
CA VAL A 117 7.04 4.26 6.36
C VAL A 117 6.18 5.32 7.03
N GLY A 118 5.02 5.65 6.46
CA GLY A 118 4.04 6.56 7.06
C GLY A 118 3.52 6.09 8.42
N HIS A 119 3.33 4.79 8.61
CA HIS A 119 3.00 4.25 9.95
C HIS A 119 4.13 4.52 10.95
N VAL A 120 5.38 4.23 10.56
CA VAL A 120 6.55 4.45 11.43
C VAL A 120 6.77 5.92 11.74
N GLU A 121 6.64 6.81 10.76
CA GLU A 121 6.82 8.26 10.94
C GLU A 121 5.77 8.85 11.89
N ASN A 122 4.53 8.36 11.83
CA ASN A 122 3.46 8.80 12.72
C ASN A 122 3.44 8.09 14.09
N GLY A 123 4.46 7.27 14.40
CA GLY A 123 4.53 6.53 15.68
C GLY A 123 3.43 5.48 15.86
N ASN A 124 2.82 5.04 14.77
CA ASN A 124 1.63 4.22 14.77
C ASN A 124 2.00 2.78 14.37
N PRO A 125 1.60 1.76 15.16
CA PRO A 125 1.66 0.42 14.66
C PRO A 125 0.63 0.27 13.53
N GLY A 126 1.09 0.00 12.32
CA GLY A 126 0.29 -0.60 11.26
C GLY A 126 -0.50 -1.78 11.84
N ALA A 127 -1.82 -1.63 11.83
CA ALA A 127 -2.69 -2.48 12.62
C ALA A 127 -3.32 -3.56 11.74
N TYR A 128 -3.09 -4.81 12.13
CA TYR A 128 -3.87 -5.95 11.67
C TYR A 128 -5.25 -5.86 12.34
N ASP A 129 -6.31 -5.63 11.57
CA ASP A 129 -7.67 -5.88 12.06
C ASP A 129 -8.14 -7.27 11.64
N ASP A 130 -8.84 -7.93 12.55
CA ASP A 130 -9.67 -9.08 12.22
C ASP A 130 -10.72 -8.66 11.19
N ARG A 131 -10.95 -9.51 10.19
CA ARG A 131 -11.91 -9.24 9.10
C ARG A 131 -13.26 -8.81 9.69
N ALA A 132 -13.62 -7.53 9.56
CA ALA A 132 -14.99 -7.09 9.82
C ALA A 132 -15.88 -7.59 8.67
N ALA A 133 -16.90 -8.37 9.00
CA ALA A 133 -17.82 -8.93 8.00
C ALA A 133 -18.79 -7.88 7.39
N ASP A 134 -18.92 -6.71 8.02
CA ASP A 134 -19.88 -5.66 7.66
C ASP A 134 -19.18 -4.36 7.21
N LEU A 135 -19.96 -3.41 6.69
CA LEU A 135 -19.55 -2.02 6.45
C LEU A 135 -19.14 -1.41 7.79
N ASN A 136 -17.89 -1.54 8.19
CA ASN A 136 -17.36 -0.84 9.35
C ASN A 136 -17.32 0.66 8.96
N LEU A 137 -18.32 1.44 9.38
CA LEU A 137 -18.41 2.88 9.10
C LEU A 137 -18.00 3.74 10.29
N THR A 138 -17.91 3.16 11.47
CA THR A 138 -17.50 3.87 12.68
C THR A 138 -16.08 4.38 12.53
N GLU A 139 -15.87 5.67 12.77
CA GLU A 139 -14.53 6.23 12.86
C GLU A 139 -13.79 5.62 14.05
N THR A 140 -12.65 4.98 13.78
CA THR A 140 -11.80 4.37 14.80
C THR A 140 -10.40 4.97 14.73
N GLU A 141 -9.67 4.93 15.84
CA GLU A 141 -8.26 5.32 15.84
C GLU A 141 -7.46 4.59 14.77
N GLN A 142 -7.77 3.32 14.53
CA GLN A 142 -7.13 2.53 13.49
C GLN A 142 -7.34 3.11 12.09
N LYS A 143 -8.56 3.51 11.73
CA LYS A 143 -8.82 4.16 10.44
C LYS A 143 -8.10 5.51 10.32
N ALA A 144 -8.01 6.27 11.41
CA ALA A 144 -7.24 7.50 11.43
C ALA A 144 -5.74 7.25 11.21
N ARG A 145 -5.18 6.19 11.80
CA ARG A 145 -3.79 5.76 11.58
C ARG A 145 -3.53 5.37 10.12
N GLU A 146 -4.41 4.58 9.51
CA GLU A 146 -4.33 4.21 8.09
C GLU A 146 -4.37 5.43 7.17
N ARG A 147 -5.31 6.37 7.39
CA ARG A 147 -5.39 7.61 6.62
C ARG A 147 -4.16 8.49 6.78
N ALA A 148 -3.58 8.55 7.98
CA ALA A 148 -2.34 9.31 8.21
C ALA A 148 -1.16 8.72 7.42
N ALA A 149 -1.06 7.40 7.34
CA ALA A 149 -0.05 6.69 6.56
C ALA A 149 -0.27 6.85 5.04
N ASP A 150 -1.52 6.78 4.56
CA ASP A 150 -1.86 7.06 3.15
C ASP A 150 -1.56 8.52 2.77
N ALA A 151 -1.93 9.48 3.63
CA ALA A 151 -1.63 10.89 3.43
C ALA A 151 -0.12 11.17 3.44
N PHE A 152 0.65 10.45 4.27
CA PHE A 152 2.10 10.51 4.23
C PHE A 152 2.65 10.04 2.88
N ALA A 153 2.24 8.87 2.40
CA ALA A 153 2.69 8.33 1.11
C ALA A 153 2.36 9.29 -0.05
N ALA A 154 1.15 9.85 -0.06
CA ALA A 154 0.74 10.84 -1.06
C ALA A 154 1.59 12.12 -1.01
N ARG A 155 1.85 12.66 0.19
CA ARG A 155 2.72 13.85 0.35
C ARG A 155 4.15 13.58 -0.10
N ALA A 156 4.71 12.41 0.19
CA ALA A 156 6.04 12.03 -0.25
C ALA A 156 6.14 11.99 -1.79
N LEU A 157 5.14 11.40 -2.45
CA LEU A 157 5.03 11.38 -3.91
C LEU A 157 4.93 12.80 -4.50
N VAL A 158 4.07 13.65 -3.91
CA VAL A 158 3.92 15.04 -4.36
C VAL A 158 5.21 15.83 -4.16
N ALA A 159 5.89 15.68 -3.03
CA ALA A 159 7.16 16.35 -2.76
C ALA A 159 8.24 15.93 -3.76
N ALA A 160 8.44 14.63 -3.97
CA ALA A 160 9.41 14.11 -4.93
C ALA A 160 9.10 14.53 -6.37
N SER A 161 7.83 14.58 -6.76
CA SER A 161 7.43 15.07 -8.10
C SER A 161 7.65 16.57 -8.33
N LYS A 162 7.82 17.34 -7.25
CA LYS A 162 8.17 18.78 -7.33
C LYS A 162 9.67 19.02 -7.23
N ASP A 163 10.43 18.06 -6.72
CA ASP A 163 11.88 18.13 -6.62
C ASP A 163 12.57 17.77 -7.95
N THR A 164 12.56 18.73 -8.88
CA THR A 164 13.22 18.59 -10.18
C THR A 164 14.75 18.52 -10.11
N LYS A 165 15.36 18.74 -8.92
CA LYS A 165 16.81 18.64 -8.72
C LYS A 165 17.28 17.20 -8.53
N SER A 166 16.39 16.32 -8.07
CA SER A 166 16.64 14.88 -7.96
C SER A 166 15.98 14.14 -9.13
N THR A 167 16.69 14.00 -10.25
CA THR A 167 16.14 13.32 -11.44
C THR A 167 15.60 11.91 -11.16
N PRO A 168 16.28 11.04 -10.38
CA PRO A 168 15.75 9.72 -10.05
C PRO A 168 14.46 9.80 -9.22
N GLY A 169 14.46 10.59 -8.14
CA GLY A 169 13.28 10.73 -7.27
C GLY A 169 12.07 11.33 -7.98
N PHE A 170 12.29 12.30 -8.87
CA PHE A 170 11.25 12.88 -9.71
C PHE A 170 10.61 11.85 -10.64
N LEU A 171 11.42 11.11 -11.42
CA LEU A 171 10.91 10.11 -12.36
C LEU A 171 10.23 8.94 -11.65
N ASP A 172 10.81 8.46 -10.56
CA ASP A 172 10.25 7.39 -9.73
C ASP A 172 8.90 7.81 -9.13
N ALA A 173 8.79 9.05 -8.63
CA ALA A 173 7.52 9.57 -8.14
C ALA A 173 6.46 9.60 -9.24
N MET A 174 6.78 10.10 -10.44
CA MET A 174 5.84 10.13 -11.57
C MET A 174 5.37 8.74 -11.98
N ASN A 175 6.28 7.77 -12.04
CA ASN A 175 5.95 6.38 -12.37
C ASN A 175 5.07 5.71 -11.30
N VAL A 176 5.33 5.99 -10.02
CA VAL A 176 4.49 5.49 -8.92
C VAL A 176 3.12 6.16 -8.93
N GLN A 177 3.03 7.47 -9.16
CA GLN A 177 1.75 8.17 -9.29
C GLN A 177 0.92 7.58 -10.44
N LEU A 178 1.53 7.34 -11.61
CA LEU A 178 0.85 6.69 -12.74
C LEU A 178 0.38 5.27 -12.38
N ALA A 179 1.19 4.49 -11.66
CA ALA A 179 0.79 3.16 -11.22
C ALA A 179 -0.41 3.19 -10.26
N VAL A 180 -0.46 4.16 -9.35
CA VAL A 180 -1.59 4.39 -8.43
C VAL A 180 -2.84 4.82 -9.20
N THR A 181 -2.72 5.76 -10.14
CA THR A 181 -3.83 6.15 -11.02
C THR A 181 -4.36 4.97 -11.84
N ASN A 182 -3.47 4.17 -12.45
CA ASN A 182 -3.86 2.98 -13.20
C ASN A 182 -4.58 1.95 -12.32
N ALA A 183 -4.13 1.77 -11.07
CA ALA A 183 -4.80 0.92 -10.11
C ALA A 183 -6.18 1.43 -9.73
N SER A 184 -6.32 2.74 -9.46
CA SER A 184 -7.61 3.40 -9.19
C SER A 184 -8.60 3.15 -10.32
N TRP A 185 -8.19 3.34 -11.57
CA TRP A 185 -9.02 3.06 -12.75
C TRP A 185 -9.35 1.58 -12.90
N ASN A 186 -8.38 0.69 -12.76
CA ASN A 186 -8.63 -0.74 -12.93
C ASN A 186 -9.56 -1.29 -11.85
N LEU A 187 -9.40 -0.87 -10.59
CA LEU A 187 -10.27 -1.28 -9.49
C LEU A 187 -11.71 -0.79 -9.71
N ALA A 188 -11.88 0.47 -10.11
CA ALA A 188 -13.18 1.01 -10.50
C ALA A 188 -13.78 0.25 -11.69
N ALA A 189 -12.97 -0.14 -12.68
CA ALA A 189 -13.42 -0.90 -13.84
C ALA A 189 -13.82 -2.35 -13.49
N VAL A 190 -13.06 -3.06 -12.65
CA VAL A 190 -13.45 -4.40 -12.13
C VAL A 190 -14.79 -4.30 -11.42
N ARG A 191 -14.92 -3.31 -10.53
CA ARG A 191 -16.16 -3.08 -9.80
C ARG A 191 -17.33 -2.82 -10.77
N LEU A 192 -17.15 -1.95 -11.75
CA LEU A 192 -18.23 -1.59 -12.68
C LEU A 192 -18.59 -2.73 -13.65
N LEU A 193 -17.61 -3.46 -14.18
CA LEU A 193 -17.82 -4.44 -15.25
C LEU A 193 -18.12 -5.85 -14.71
N ASP A 194 -17.34 -6.33 -13.75
CA ASP A 194 -17.49 -7.71 -13.23
C ASP A 194 -18.58 -7.78 -12.15
N HIS A 195 -18.89 -6.65 -11.52
CA HIS A 195 -19.86 -6.56 -10.44
C HIS A 195 -20.96 -5.51 -10.70
N PHE A 196 -21.26 -5.19 -11.95
CA PHE A 196 -22.22 -4.13 -12.35
C PHE A 196 -23.49 -4.08 -11.50
N GLY A 197 -24.14 -5.24 -11.29
CA GLY A 197 -25.35 -5.36 -10.48
C GLY A 197 -25.13 -5.08 -9.00
N GLY A 198 -24.01 -5.55 -8.43
CA GLY A 198 -23.65 -5.26 -7.03
C GLY A 198 -23.18 -3.82 -6.84
N SER A 199 -22.47 -3.24 -7.80
CA SER A 199 -21.98 -1.86 -7.77
C SER A 199 -23.11 -0.84 -7.88
N SER A 200 -24.08 -1.10 -8.78
CA SER A 200 -25.28 -0.25 -8.92
C SER A 200 -26.20 -0.33 -7.71
N LEU A 201 -26.15 -1.45 -6.96
CA LEU A 201 -26.93 -1.66 -5.75
C LEU A 201 -26.15 -1.42 -4.45
N CYS A 202 -24.91 -0.90 -4.55
CA CYS A 202 -24.01 -0.72 -3.42
C CYS A 202 -23.92 -1.95 -2.49
N ALA A 203 -23.76 -3.13 -3.09
CA ALA A 203 -23.76 -4.40 -2.38
C ALA A 203 -22.62 -4.45 -1.34
N LYS A 204 -22.99 -4.74 -0.09
CA LYS A 204 -22.09 -4.66 1.07
C LYS A 204 -20.80 -5.45 0.89
N ASP A 205 -20.83 -6.57 0.18
CA ASP A 205 -19.68 -7.43 -0.05
C ASP A 205 -18.58 -6.82 -0.94
N LEU A 206 -18.92 -5.80 -1.74
CA LEU A 206 -17.98 -5.07 -2.61
C LEU A 206 -17.37 -3.84 -1.93
N PHE A 207 -18.09 -3.24 -0.98
CA PHE A 207 -17.68 -1.98 -0.32
C PHE A 207 -17.30 -2.15 1.16
N ALA A 208 -17.48 -3.35 1.73
CA ALA A 208 -17.05 -3.67 3.09
C ALA A 208 -15.53 -3.67 3.24
N ASP A 209 -15.08 -3.41 4.47
CA ASP A 209 -13.68 -3.41 4.87
C ASP A 209 -13.10 -4.83 4.98
N ARG A 210 -13.18 -5.62 3.90
CA ARG A 210 -12.67 -7.00 3.84
C ARG A 210 -11.16 -7.03 3.59
N GLY A 211 -10.40 -6.57 4.56
CA GLY A 211 -8.92 -6.59 4.52
C GLY A 211 -8.32 -7.85 5.16
N LEU A 212 -7.24 -8.38 4.57
CA LEU A 212 -6.36 -9.39 5.20
C LEU A 212 -5.12 -8.75 5.88
N SER A 213 -4.91 -7.44 5.72
CA SER A 213 -3.86 -6.68 6.40
C SER A 213 -4.25 -5.23 6.70
N HIS A 214 -5.08 -4.59 5.86
CA HIS A 214 -5.69 -3.27 6.13
C HIS A 214 -7.12 -3.18 5.57
N PRO A 215 -8.04 -2.47 6.23
CA PRO A 215 -9.40 -2.28 5.73
C PRO A 215 -9.41 -1.53 4.37
N ASN A 216 -10.05 -2.15 3.38
CA ASN A 216 -10.43 -1.61 2.06
C ASN A 216 -9.30 -1.00 1.20
N TYR A 217 -8.47 -1.88 0.62
CA TYR A 217 -7.40 -1.53 -0.32
C TYR A 217 -7.85 -0.59 -1.45
N GLU A 218 -9.06 -0.78 -1.98
CA GLU A 218 -9.56 0.08 -3.05
C GLU A 218 -9.77 1.52 -2.57
N LEU A 219 -10.46 1.73 -1.44
CA LEU A 219 -10.62 3.08 -0.87
C LEU A 219 -9.25 3.75 -0.69
N ARG A 220 -8.25 3.03 -0.20
CA ARG A 220 -6.89 3.58 0.00
C ARG A 220 -6.25 4.05 -1.32
N VAL A 221 -6.34 3.24 -2.37
CA VAL A 221 -5.85 3.60 -3.70
C VAL A 221 -6.59 4.82 -4.25
N LEU A 222 -7.92 4.88 -4.08
CA LEU A 222 -8.74 6.02 -4.50
C LEU A 222 -8.36 7.30 -3.75
N THR A 223 -8.26 7.24 -2.41
CA THR A 223 -7.92 8.38 -1.56
C THR A 223 -6.53 8.91 -1.85
N VAL A 224 -5.52 8.03 -2.01
CA VAL A 224 -4.17 8.46 -2.36
C VAL A 224 -4.15 9.09 -3.75
N ASN A 225 -4.82 8.47 -4.73
CA ASN A 225 -4.92 9.05 -6.08
C ASN A 225 -5.58 10.44 -6.05
N ASP A 226 -6.59 10.63 -5.21
CA ASP A 226 -7.25 11.92 -5.04
C ASP A 226 -6.34 12.99 -4.43
N ILE A 227 -5.58 12.66 -3.39
CA ILE A 227 -4.60 13.60 -2.80
C ILE A 227 -3.53 14.00 -3.84
N ILE A 228 -3.08 13.06 -4.66
CA ILE A 228 -2.05 13.29 -5.69
C ILE A 228 -2.60 14.13 -6.85
N ALA A 229 -3.70 13.69 -7.44
CA ALA A 229 -4.26 14.28 -8.65
C ALA A 229 -5.01 15.58 -8.35
N ASN A 230 -5.74 15.62 -7.24
CA ASN A 230 -6.56 16.73 -6.77
C ASN A 230 -7.45 17.30 -7.90
N THR A 231 -8.19 16.42 -8.58
CA THR A 231 -9.04 16.77 -9.72
C THR A 231 -10.51 16.47 -9.41
N PRO A 232 -11.47 17.13 -10.06
CA PRO A 232 -12.89 16.79 -9.89
C PRO A 232 -13.20 15.30 -10.09
N THR A 233 -12.52 14.65 -11.05
CA THR A 233 -12.69 13.22 -11.32
C THR A 233 -12.20 12.34 -10.18
N SER A 234 -11.06 12.66 -9.57
CA SER A 234 -10.54 11.87 -8.45
C SER A 234 -11.41 12.03 -7.20
N HIS A 235 -11.91 13.23 -6.93
CA HIS A 235 -12.87 13.52 -5.85
C HIS A 235 -14.17 12.73 -6.03
N GLU A 236 -14.67 12.68 -7.27
CA GLU A 236 -15.88 11.93 -7.63
C GLU A 236 -15.70 10.42 -7.43
N LEU A 237 -14.55 9.84 -7.82
CA LEU A 237 -14.30 8.41 -7.64
C LEU A 237 -14.28 8.00 -6.15
N VAL A 238 -13.67 8.81 -5.28
CA VAL A 238 -13.70 8.59 -3.82
C VAL A 238 -15.13 8.75 -3.31
N SER A 239 -15.80 9.84 -3.68
CA SER A 239 -17.17 10.15 -3.23
C SER A 239 -18.16 9.06 -3.62
N GLN A 240 -18.09 8.53 -4.85
CA GLN A 240 -18.93 7.40 -5.29
C GLN A 240 -18.71 6.16 -4.44
N PHE A 241 -17.45 5.87 -4.11
CA PHE A 241 -17.12 4.72 -3.26
C PHE A 241 -17.67 4.88 -1.84
N GLU A 242 -17.48 6.06 -1.24
CA GLU A 242 -17.96 6.35 0.11
C GLU A 242 -19.49 6.47 0.18
N ASN A 243 -20.15 6.98 -0.86
CA ASN A 243 -21.61 7.02 -0.94
C ASN A 243 -22.23 5.63 -0.93
N CYS A 244 -21.61 4.65 -1.61
CA CYS A 244 -22.05 3.25 -1.53
C CYS A 244 -21.74 2.59 -0.18
N ARG A 245 -20.82 3.16 0.61
CA ARG A 245 -20.55 2.73 1.99
C ARG A 245 -21.52 3.36 2.98
N ALA A 246 -22.04 4.56 2.73
CA ALA A 246 -22.95 5.23 3.64
C ALA A 246 -24.23 4.40 3.84
N PRO A 247 -24.83 4.39 5.04
CA PRO A 247 -26.15 3.79 5.21
C PRO A 247 -27.11 4.50 4.27
N ALA A 248 -27.88 3.75 3.48
CA ALA A 248 -28.96 4.35 2.70
C ALA A 248 -29.82 5.20 3.63
N SER A 249 -29.94 6.50 3.34
CA SER A 249 -30.88 7.37 4.02
C SER A 249 -32.26 6.76 3.84
N ARG A 250 -32.81 6.20 4.92
CA ARG A 250 -34.22 5.81 4.99
C ARG A 250 -35.07 7.03 5.26
#